data_AF-A0A6L3N6W9-F1
#
_entry.id   AF-A0A6L3N6W9-F1
#
_cell.length_a   1.000
_cell.length_b   1.000
_cell.length_c   1.000
_cell.angle_alpha   90.00
_cell.angle_beta   90.00
_cell.angle_gamma   90.00
#
_symmetry.space_group_name_H-M   'P 1'
#
loop_
_entity.id
_entity.type
_entity.pdbx_description
1 polymer ?
#
loop_
_entity_poly.entity_id
_entity_poly.type
_entity_poly.pdbx_seq_one_letter_code
_entity_poly.pdbx_strand_id
1 'polypeptide(L)'
;PHVARPDHLHALPLLHVQPTRPERWLSWAGWFDAHGLDAPAAARGVTFNSYALVIHAALLGEGVALGWSPLVDELVASGQLVKLVDAPVVTSRGYFLVRPPQRPEPDATHVFRRWLLDACAPA
;
A
#
# COMPACT_ATOMS: atom_id res chain seq x y z
N PRO A 1 -20.94 2.59 -3.50
CA PRO A 1 -20.98 1.13 -3.79
C PRO A 1 -20.27 0.32 -2.69
N HIS A 2 -21.02 -0.43 -1.87
CA HIS A 2 -20.41 -1.33 -0.88
C HIS A 2 -19.99 -2.64 -1.57
N VAL A 3 -18.69 -2.85 -1.69
CA VAL A 3 -18.11 -4.04 -2.32
C VAL A 3 -17.62 -4.97 -1.22
N ALA A 4 -18.53 -5.68 -0.55
CA ALA A 4 -18.17 -6.45 0.64
C ALA A 4 -17.32 -7.71 0.36
N ARG A 5 -17.20 -8.16 -0.90
CA ARG A 5 -16.51 -9.40 -1.27
C ARG A 5 -15.31 -9.13 -2.19
N PRO A 6 -14.14 -9.74 -1.94
CA PRO A 6 -12.97 -9.67 -2.81
C PRO A 6 -13.27 -9.92 -4.30
N ASP A 7 -14.08 -10.93 -4.61
CA ASP A 7 -14.39 -11.35 -5.99
C ASP A 7 -15.08 -10.25 -6.81
N HIS A 8 -15.81 -9.36 -6.16
CA HIS A 8 -16.51 -8.27 -6.86
C HIS A 8 -15.54 -7.21 -7.42
N LEU A 9 -14.27 -7.20 -6.97
CA LEU A 9 -13.25 -6.29 -7.50
C LEU A 9 -12.90 -6.61 -8.96
N HIS A 10 -13.14 -7.83 -9.44
CA HIS A 10 -12.93 -8.21 -10.85
C HIS A 10 -13.67 -7.32 -11.85
N ALA A 11 -14.80 -6.77 -11.46
CA ALA A 11 -15.64 -5.96 -12.34
C ALA A 11 -15.26 -4.48 -12.36
N LEU A 12 -14.38 -4.03 -11.46
CA LEU A 12 -14.08 -2.62 -11.23
C LEU A 12 -12.79 -2.17 -11.94
N PRO A 13 -12.65 -0.85 -12.21
CA PRO A 13 -11.38 -0.30 -12.67
C PRO A 13 -10.36 -0.33 -11.52
N LEU A 14 -9.37 -1.21 -11.60
CA LEU A 14 -8.28 -1.37 -10.65
C LEU A 14 -7.11 -0.47 -11.06
N LEU A 15 -6.71 0.45 -10.20
CA LEU A 15 -5.60 1.36 -10.44
C LEU A 15 -4.29 0.68 -10.03
N HIS A 16 -3.29 0.71 -10.91
CA HIS A 16 -2.03 0.02 -10.73
C HIS A 16 -0.88 1.01 -10.52
N VAL A 17 0.06 0.66 -9.65
CA VAL A 17 1.39 1.30 -9.62
C VAL A 17 2.35 0.48 -10.47
N GLN A 18 3.22 1.17 -11.21
CA GLN A 18 4.23 0.53 -12.05
C GLN A 18 5.10 -0.41 -11.21
N PRO A 19 5.24 -1.68 -11.63
CA PRO A 19 6.02 -2.65 -10.86
C PRO A 19 7.49 -2.27 -10.84
N THR A 20 8.13 -2.43 -9.68
CA THR A 20 9.57 -2.27 -9.51
C THR A 20 10.27 -3.63 -9.50
N ARG A 21 11.58 -3.67 -9.76
CA ARG A 21 12.41 -4.86 -9.57
C ARG A 21 13.55 -4.55 -8.58
N PRO A 22 13.58 -5.17 -7.38
CA PRO A 22 12.57 -6.08 -6.82
C PRO A 22 11.22 -5.39 -6.56
N GLU A 23 10.14 -6.16 -6.47
CA GLU A 23 8.80 -5.61 -6.16
C GLU A 23 8.78 -5.03 -4.75
N ARG A 24 8.59 -3.71 -4.66
CA ARG A 24 8.51 -2.98 -3.39
C ARG A 24 7.10 -2.97 -2.82
N TRP A 25 6.09 -3.11 -3.68
CA TRP A 25 4.68 -2.95 -3.35
C TRP A 25 3.90 -4.19 -3.75
N LEU A 26 2.82 -4.49 -3.01
CA LEU A 26 1.89 -5.56 -3.38
C LEU A 26 1.14 -5.16 -4.66
N SER A 27 1.20 -6.00 -5.71
CA SER A 27 0.40 -5.80 -6.91
C SER A 27 -1.02 -6.35 -6.73
N TRP A 28 -1.96 -5.94 -7.59
CA TRP A 28 -3.30 -6.55 -7.61
C TRP A 28 -3.25 -8.06 -7.80
N ALA A 29 -2.35 -8.57 -8.64
CA ALA A 29 -2.16 -10.01 -8.80
C ALA A 29 -1.77 -10.69 -7.48
N GLY A 30 -0.82 -10.10 -6.74
CA GLY A 30 -0.44 -10.60 -5.41
C GLY A 30 -1.54 -10.46 -4.35
N TRP A 31 -2.41 -9.44 -4.47
CA TRP A 31 -3.56 -9.28 -3.57
C TRP A 31 -4.62 -10.36 -3.83
N PHE A 32 -4.97 -10.63 -5.09
CA PHE A 32 -5.90 -11.71 -5.44
C PHE A 32 -5.36 -13.09 -5.00
N ASP A 33 -4.08 -13.36 -5.27
CA ASP A 33 -3.40 -14.59 -4.85
C ASP A 33 -3.42 -14.77 -3.32
N ALA A 34 -3.17 -13.71 -2.56
CA ALA A 34 -3.25 -13.74 -1.09
C ALA A 34 -4.66 -14.05 -0.56
N HIS A 35 -5.71 -13.87 -1.37
CA HIS A 35 -7.08 -14.25 -1.07
C HIS A 35 -7.53 -15.57 -1.72
N GLY A 36 -6.63 -16.30 -2.37
CA GLY A 36 -6.93 -17.56 -3.07
C GLY A 36 -7.78 -17.36 -4.32
N LEU A 37 -7.67 -16.20 -4.96
CA LEU A 37 -8.41 -15.81 -6.14
C LEU A 37 -7.48 -15.65 -7.33
N ASP A 38 -7.99 -15.98 -8.51
CA ASP A 38 -7.30 -15.66 -9.75
C ASP A 38 -7.34 -14.14 -9.98
N ALA A 39 -6.29 -13.56 -10.56
CA ALA A 39 -6.34 -12.16 -10.97
C ALA A 39 -7.18 -12.02 -12.26
N PRO A 40 -7.90 -10.88 -12.46
CA PRO A 40 -8.64 -10.66 -13.70
C PRO A 40 -7.71 -10.70 -14.92
N ALA A 41 -8.08 -11.50 -15.93
CA ALA A 41 -7.28 -11.73 -17.14
C ALA A 41 -7.00 -10.46 -17.97
N ALA A 42 -7.90 -9.47 -17.89
CA ALA A 42 -7.69 -8.14 -18.43
C ALA A 42 -7.63 -7.14 -17.27
N ALA A 43 -6.47 -6.49 -17.10
CA ALA A 43 -6.33 -5.37 -16.19
C ALA A 43 -7.25 -4.24 -16.66
N ARG A 44 -8.46 -4.18 -16.11
CA ARG A 44 -9.34 -3.02 -16.29
C ARG A 44 -8.77 -1.92 -15.40
N GLY A 45 -8.01 -0.99 -15.96
CA GLY A 45 -7.54 0.19 -15.24
C GLY A 45 -6.18 0.70 -15.68
N VAL A 46 -5.79 1.85 -15.13
CA VAL A 46 -4.61 2.60 -15.56
C VAL A 46 -3.41 2.25 -14.68
N THR A 47 -2.24 2.11 -15.29
CA THR A 47 -0.96 1.99 -14.58
C THR A 47 -0.27 3.34 -14.49
N PHE A 48 0.06 3.75 -13.26
CA PHE A 48 0.77 4.99 -12.98
C PHE A 48 2.19 4.72 -12.51
N ASN A 49 3.12 5.63 -12.78
CA ASN A 49 4.52 5.51 -12.38
C ASN A 49 4.80 5.88 -10.91
N SER A 50 3.79 6.35 -10.16
CA SER A 50 3.92 6.77 -8.76
C SER A 50 2.67 6.44 -7.97
N TYR A 51 2.85 6.03 -6.71
CA TYR A 51 1.75 5.78 -5.79
C TYR A 51 0.88 7.02 -5.55
N ALA A 52 1.49 8.20 -5.48
CA ALA A 52 0.74 9.45 -5.27
C ALA A 52 -0.29 9.69 -6.38
N LEU A 53 0.04 9.33 -7.64
CA LEU A 53 -0.89 9.45 -8.76
C LEU A 53 -2.02 8.41 -8.68
N VAL A 54 -1.73 7.20 -8.22
CA VAL A 54 -2.74 6.17 -7.98
C VAL A 54 -3.78 6.64 -6.96
N ILE A 55 -3.32 7.18 -5.82
CA ILE A 55 -4.21 7.70 -4.78
C ILE A 55 -4.97 8.92 -5.26
N HIS A 56 -4.32 9.83 -6.00
CA HIS A 56 -5.00 10.97 -6.58
C HIS A 56 -6.12 10.56 -7.54
N ALA A 57 -5.86 9.59 -8.42
CA ALA A 57 -6.88 9.03 -9.32
C ALA A 57 -8.03 8.36 -8.55
N ALA A 58 -7.73 7.63 -7.46
CA ALA A 58 -8.77 7.06 -6.60
C ALA A 58 -9.64 8.15 -5.93
N LEU A 59 -9.03 9.24 -5.47
CA LEU A 59 -9.73 10.40 -4.90
C LEU A 59 -10.63 11.10 -5.93
N LEU A 60 -10.24 11.10 -7.20
CA LEU A 60 -11.06 11.61 -8.32
C LEU A 60 -12.16 10.64 -8.77
N GLY A 61 -12.23 9.43 -8.19
CA GLY A 61 -13.23 8.42 -8.54
C GLY A 61 -12.91 7.61 -9.80
N GLU A 62 -11.68 7.68 -10.31
CA GLU A 62 -11.24 6.95 -11.52
C GLU A 62 -11.13 5.43 -11.31
N GLY A 63 -11.16 4.97 -10.06
CA GLY A 63 -11.24 3.55 -9.74
C GLY A 63 -10.79 3.17 -8.34
N VAL A 64 -10.43 1.90 -8.18
CA VAL A 64 -10.05 1.28 -6.92
C VAL A 64 -8.54 1.15 -6.83
N ALA A 65 -7.96 1.68 -5.77
CA ALA A 65 -6.53 1.55 -5.48
C ALA A 65 -6.28 0.55 -4.35
N LEU A 66 -5.14 -0.13 -4.41
CA LEU A 66 -4.56 -0.74 -3.20
C LEU A 66 -4.04 0.39 -2.30
N GLY A 67 -4.61 0.49 -1.11
CA GLY A 67 -4.17 1.42 -0.06
C GLY A 67 -3.14 0.78 0.85
N TRP A 68 -2.09 1.53 1.23
CA TRP A 68 -1.07 1.08 2.17
C TRP A 68 -1.18 1.85 3.46
N SER A 69 -1.49 1.18 4.57
CA SER A 69 -1.42 1.80 5.90
C SER A 69 0.05 1.98 6.32
N PRO A 70 0.41 3.12 6.94
CA PRO A 70 -0.47 4.20 7.38
C PRO A 70 -0.73 5.32 6.35
N LEU A 71 -0.20 5.21 5.12
CA LEU A 71 -0.19 6.28 4.12
C LEU A 71 -1.59 6.80 3.71
N VAL A 72 -2.62 5.96 3.82
CA VAL A 72 -4.00 6.30 3.47
C VAL A 72 -4.91 6.44 4.69
N ASP A 73 -4.40 6.26 5.91
CA ASP A 73 -5.24 6.16 7.10
C ASP A 73 -6.01 7.45 7.35
N GLU A 74 -5.38 8.61 7.17
CA GLU A 74 -6.05 9.91 7.30
C GLU A 74 -7.12 10.11 6.22
N LEU A 75 -6.86 9.71 4.98
CA LEU A 75 -7.82 9.80 3.88
C LEU A 75 -9.04 8.90 4.12
N VAL A 76 -8.85 7.74 4.75
CA VAL A 76 -9.93 6.86 5.16
C VAL A 76 -10.69 7.43 6.36
N ALA A 77 -9.97 7.97 7.35
CA ALA A 77 -10.56 8.58 8.54
C ALA A 77 -11.39 9.84 8.22
N SER A 78 -10.95 10.64 7.24
CA SER A 78 -11.69 11.81 6.75
C SER A 78 -12.85 11.47 5.83
N GLY A 79 -12.99 10.20 5.42
CA GLY A 79 -14.02 9.73 4.49
C GLY A 79 -13.77 10.09 3.02
N GLN A 80 -12.61 10.67 2.69
CA GLN A 80 -12.21 10.92 1.29
C GLN A 80 -11.94 9.63 0.53
N LEU A 81 -11.43 8.61 1.22
CA LEU A 81 -11.36 7.24 0.74
C LEU A 81 -12.24 6.35 1.62
N VAL A 82 -12.77 5.29 1.02
CA VAL A 82 -13.57 4.28 1.71
C VAL A 82 -12.95 2.91 1.45
N LYS A 83 -12.77 2.12 2.51
CA LYS A 83 -12.37 0.71 2.39
C LYS A 83 -13.52 -0.05 1.71
N LEU A 84 -13.24 -0.57 0.52
CA LEU A 84 -14.22 -1.38 -0.22
C LEU A 84 -14.35 -2.77 0.40
N VAL A 85 -13.23 -3.44 0.62
CA VAL A 85 -13.14 -4.80 1.18
C VAL A 85 -12.35 -4.76 2.49
N ASP A 86 -12.91 -5.32 3.57
CA ASP A 86 -12.23 -5.41 4.86
C ASP A 86 -11.41 -6.71 4.97
N ALA A 87 -10.40 -6.83 4.09
CA ALA A 87 -9.51 -7.98 4.02
C ALA A 87 -8.06 -7.49 3.77
N PRO A 88 -7.36 -6.98 4.80
CA PRO A 88 -6.01 -6.47 4.64
C PRO A 88 -5.01 -7.61 4.39
N VAL A 89 -4.05 -7.38 3.50
CA VAL A 89 -2.93 -8.30 3.25
C VAL A 89 -1.67 -7.73 3.90
N VAL A 90 -1.12 -8.45 4.87
CA VAL A 90 0.16 -8.11 5.50
C VAL A 90 1.29 -8.75 4.70
N THR A 91 2.27 -7.93 4.32
CA THR A 91 3.41 -8.40 3.53
C THR A 91 4.69 -8.30 4.34
N SER A 92 5.70 -9.11 4.04
CA SER A 92 7.04 -8.99 4.64
C SER A 92 7.84 -7.77 4.12
N ARG A 93 7.27 -7.01 3.17
CA ARG A 93 7.84 -5.78 2.63
C ARG A 93 7.48 -4.61 3.55
N GLY A 94 8.39 -3.66 3.67
CA GLY A 94 8.18 -2.49 4.51
C GLY A 94 9.32 -1.48 4.41
N TYR A 95 9.26 -0.48 5.28
CA TYR A 95 10.32 0.50 5.45
C TYR A 95 11.29 0.01 6.52
N PHE A 96 12.58 -0.01 6.17
CA PHE A 96 13.63 -0.50 7.05
C PHE A 96 14.63 0.60 7.37
N LEU A 97 14.96 0.77 8.65
CA LEU A 97 16.10 1.56 9.08
C LEU A 97 17.37 0.67 9.03
N VAL A 98 18.23 0.91 8.04
CA VAL A 98 19.44 0.11 7.81
C VAL A 98 20.70 0.86 8.24
N ARG A 99 21.64 0.12 8.83
CA ARG A 99 22.97 0.66 9.21
C ARG A 99 24.10 -0.33 8.83
N PRO A 100 25.31 0.17 8.50
CA PRO A 100 26.47 -0.69 8.32
C PRO A 100 26.83 -1.39 9.65
N PRO A 101 27.02 -2.72 9.68
CA PRO A 101 27.30 -3.44 10.94
C PRO A 101 28.68 -3.14 11.52
N GLN A 102 29.66 -2.74 10.71
CA GLN A 102 31.07 -2.57 11.13
C GLN A 102 31.39 -1.18 11.69
N ARG A 103 30.44 -0.25 11.71
CA ARG A 103 30.70 1.12 12.16
C ARG A 103 30.14 1.33 13.57
N PRO A 104 30.94 1.82 14.53
CA PRO A 104 30.41 2.30 15.80
C PRO A 104 29.30 3.32 15.54
N GLU A 105 28.21 3.22 16.28
CA GLU A 105 27.08 4.14 16.14
C GLU A 105 27.44 5.50 16.73
N PRO A 106 27.45 6.58 15.93
CA PRO A 106 27.61 7.91 16.47
C PRO A 106 26.41 8.27 17.36
N ASP A 107 26.64 9.07 18.40
CA ASP A 107 25.58 9.50 19.32
C ASP A 107 24.39 10.15 18.59
N ALA A 108 24.67 10.95 17.56
CA ALA A 108 23.63 11.57 16.73
C ALA A 108 22.74 10.53 16.02
N THR A 109 23.31 9.44 15.51
CA THR A 109 22.56 8.34 14.89
C THR A 109 21.74 7.58 15.92
N HIS A 110 22.29 7.36 17.13
CA HIS A 110 21.55 6.74 18.23
C HIS A 110 20.32 7.57 18.62
N VAL A 111 20.49 8.89 18.79
CA VAL A 111 19.41 9.82 19.11
C VAL A 111 18.34 9.82 18.02
N PHE A 112 18.74 9.93 16.75
CA PHE A 112 17.80 9.91 15.62
C PHE A 112 17.06 8.58 15.51
N ARG A 113 17.75 7.44 15.63
CA ARG A 113 17.12 6.12 15.61
C ARG A 113 16.06 6.00 16.69
N ARG A 114 16.39 6.39 17.92
CA ARG A 114 15.46 6.33 19.04
C ARG A 114 14.22 7.18 18.77
N TRP A 115 14.43 8.45 18.39
CA TRP A 115 13.33 9.34 18.04
C TRP A 115 12.44 8.77 16.92
N LEU A 116 13.03 8.21 15.86
CA LEU A 116 12.28 7.66 14.73
C LEU A 116 11.45 6.43 15.15
N LEU A 117 12.03 5.55 15.97
CA LEU A 117 11.32 4.37 16.47
C LEU A 117 10.18 4.77 17.42
N ASP A 118 10.39 5.76 18.29
CA ASP A 118 9.36 6.29 19.18
C ASP A 118 8.23 6.94 18.37
N ALA A 119 8.54 7.69 17.32
CA ALA A 119 7.55 8.33 16.45
C ALA A 119 6.73 7.33 15.59
N CYS A 120 7.26 6.13 15.37
CA CYS A 120 6.57 5.05 14.65
C CYS A 120 5.91 4.02 15.58
N ALA A 121 6.03 4.17 16.90
CA ALA A 121 5.38 3.29 17.84
C ALA A 121 3.85 3.42 17.71
N PRO A 122 3.09 2.32 17.70
CA PRO A 122 1.63 2.39 17.73
C PRO A 122 1.19 3.14 19.00
N ALA A 123 0.21 4.03 18.85
CA ALA A 123 -0.41 4.76 19.96
C ALA A 123 -1.15 3.83 20.94
#